data_AF-A0A351STK2-F1
#
_entry.id   AF-A0A351STK2-F1
#
_cell.length_a   1.000
_cell.length_b   1.000
_cell.length_c   1.000
_cell.angle_alpha   90.00
_cell.angle_beta   90.00
_cell.angle_gamma   90.00
#
_symmetry.space_group_name_H-M   'P 1'
#
loop_
_entity.id
_entity.type
_entity.pdbx_description
1 polymer ?
#
loop_
_entity_poly.entity_id
_entity_poly.type
_entity_poly.pdbx_seq_one_letter_code
_entity_poly.pdbx_strand_id
1 'polypeptide(L)'
;EVLPDKTAPEGPFGEWTGYYASSVREENLFQVKAIYHRNDPIILGNPPGRPPYAVGTMATCFARAGQIKAELQKAGVPDVVGVWSHEVGGHRLLTVVSIRQRYPGHARQAALIASFCRAGAYLGRYVIVVDDDIDVADLNDVMWAVCTRSDPASSIEIIRRCWSGPLDPAIPTERKGLNSRAIIDACRPYEWRSEFPDVVDVEEKLKKEVNEKWGGLVSS
;
A
#
# COMPACT_ATOMS: atom_id res chain seq x y z
N GLU A 1 35.17 1.10 -0.20
CA GLU A 1 35.15 -0.38 -0.23
C GLU A 1 34.47 -0.91 1.02
N VAL A 2 33.74 -2.01 0.92
CA VAL A 2 33.13 -2.68 2.09
C VAL A 2 34.20 -3.57 2.72
N LEU A 3 34.40 -3.48 4.03
CA LEU A 3 35.36 -4.29 4.77
C LEU A 3 34.61 -5.43 5.48
N PRO A 4 34.54 -6.65 4.92
CA PRO A 4 33.70 -7.73 5.47
C PRO A 4 34.17 -8.21 6.86
N ASP A 5 35.46 -8.04 7.17
CA ASP A 5 36.06 -8.47 8.45
C ASP A 5 36.04 -7.36 9.51
N LYS A 6 35.45 -6.19 9.22
CA LYS A 6 35.36 -5.08 10.16
C LYS A 6 33.94 -4.55 10.26
N THR A 7 33.39 -4.60 11.46
CA THR A 7 32.05 -4.11 11.76
C THR A 7 32.09 -2.96 12.76
N ALA A 8 30.98 -2.24 12.85
CA ALA A 8 30.70 -1.30 13.92
C ALA A 8 29.19 -1.31 14.26
N PRO A 9 28.81 -0.88 15.47
CA PRO A 9 27.41 -0.77 15.85
C PRO A 9 26.70 0.30 15.01
N GLU A 10 25.59 -0.09 14.38
CA GLU A 10 24.69 0.75 13.58
C GLU A 10 23.34 0.89 14.28
N GLY A 11 22.78 2.10 14.28
CA GLY A 11 21.52 2.43 14.93
C GLY A 11 21.63 2.79 16.43
N PRO A 12 20.49 2.88 17.14
CA PRO A 12 19.14 2.68 16.62
C PRO A 12 18.71 3.85 15.71
N PHE A 13 17.88 3.56 14.70
CA PHE A 13 17.29 4.58 13.83
C PHE A 13 15.77 4.47 13.81
N GLY A 14 15.13 5.61 13.55
CA GLY A 14 13.72 5.60 13.16
C GLY A 14 13.59 4.90 11.81
N GLU A 15 12.64 3.98 11.69
CA GLU A 15 12.41 3.22 10.46
C GLU A 15 11.21 3.78 9.70
N TRP A 16 11.07 3.41 8.44
CA TRP A 16 9.96 3.83 7.57
C TRP A 16 8.57 3.45 8.10
N THR A 17 8.48 2.54 9.08
CA THR A 17 7.23 2.22 9.77
C THR A 17 6.79 3.29 10.77
N GLY A 18 7.65 4.28 11.06
CA GLY A 18 7.44 5.32 12.06
C GLY A 18 7.89 4.95 13.47
N TYR A 19 8.61 3.83 13.63
CA TYR A 19 9.08 3.32 14.92
C TYR A 19 10.58 3.08 14.90
N TYR A 20 11.22 3.10 16.07
CA TYR A 20 12.57 2.58 16.26
C TYR A 20 12.51 1.04 16.31
N ALA A 21 12.28 0.43 15.15
CA ALA A 21 12.01 -1.01 15.02
C ALA A 21 13.30 -1.85 14.83
N SER A 22 14.43 -1.20 14.54
CA SER A 22 15.75 -1.81 14.48
C SER A 22 16.51 -1.57 15.80
N SER A 23 17.01 -2.66 16.39
CA SER A 23 17.98 -2.55 17.48
C SER A 23 19.37 -2.24 16.92
N VAL A 24 20.29 -1.84 17.80
CA VAL A 24 21.70 -1.74 17.43
C VAL A 24 22.19 -3.09 16.91
N ARG A 25 22.90 -3.08 15.79
CA ARG A 25 23.48 -4.28 15.17
C ARG A 25 24.84 -3.97 14.58
N GLU A 26 25.72 -4.95 14.56
CA GLU A 26 27.00 -4.85 13.89
C GLU A 26 26.78 -4.89 12.38
N GLU A 27 27.19 -3.82 11.68
CA GLU A 27 27.14 -3.72 10.23
C GLU A 27 28.56 -3.54 9.67
N ASN A 28 28.76 -3.96 8.42
CA ASN A 28 30.07 -3.87 7.76
C ASN A 28 30.49 -2.41 7.57
N LEU A 29 31.73 -2.11 7.93
CA LEU A 29 32.29 -0.78 7.70
C LEU A 29 32.49 -0.52 6.21
N PHE A 30 32.04 0.64 5.76
CA PHE A 30 32.33 1.15 4.42
C PHE A 30 33.47 2.18 4.48
N GLN A 31 34.63 1.84 3.94
CA GLN A 31 35.76 2.76 3.85
C GLN A 31 35.63 3.65 2.62
N VAL A 32 35.34 4.93 2.83
CA VAL A 32 35.33 5.97 1.79
C VAL A 32 36.79 6.29 1.42
N LYS A 33 37.17 6.08 0.15
CA LYS A 33 38.54 6.37 -0.34
C LYS A 33 38.68 7.79 -0.89
N ALA A 34 37.60 8.33 -1.46
CA ALA A 34 37.53 9.68 -1.99
C ALA A 34 36.07 10.13 -2.04
N ILE A 35 35.83 11.44 -1.95
CA ILE A 35 34.53 12.08 -2.15
C ILE A 35 34.73 13.13 -3.23
N TYR A 36 33.91 13.09 -4.29
CA TYR A 36 33.90 14.08 -5.35
C TYR A 36 32.54 14.78 -5.34
N HIS A 37 32.52 16.10 -5.46
CA HIS A 37 31.30 16.89 -5.43
C HIS A 37 31.41 18.13 -6.32
N ARG A 38 30.28 18.78 -6.59
CA ARG A 38 30.22 20.07 -7.31
C ARG A 38 30.72 21.20 -6.42
N ASN A 39 31.13 22.33 -7.02
CA ASN A 39 31.59 23.51 -6.27
C ASN A 39 30.57 24.03 -5.24
N ASP A 40 29.28 23.90 -5.54
CA ASP A 40 28.17 24.18 -4.62
C ASP A 40 27.33 22.89 -4.46
N PRO A 41 27.66 22.04 -3.47
CA PRO A 41 27.04 20.73 -3.34
C PRO A 41 25.65 20.82 -2.69
N ILE A 42 24.66 20.18 -3.31
CA ILE A 42 23.34 19.98 -2.71
C ILE A 42 23.34 18.63 -1.99
N ILE A 43 23.15 18.64 -0.67
CA ILE A 43 23.00 17.43 0.13
C ILE A 43 21.53 17.04 0.17
N LEU A 44 21.16 15.98 -0.54
CA LEU A 44 19.81 15.42 -0.51
C LEU A 44 19.69 14.42 0.65
N GLY A 45 18.71 14.65 1.53
CA GLY A 45 18.36 13.73 2.61
C GLY A 45 16.97 13.15 2.44
N ASN A 46 16.79 11.91 2.88
CA ASN A 46 15.48 11.27 2.99
C ASN A 46 15.29 10.73 4.42
N PRO A 47 15.14 11.62 5.41
CA PRO A 47 15.03 11.19 6.80
C PRO A 47 13.76 10.33 6.96
N PRO A 48 13.86 9.21 7.69
CA PRO A 48 12.70 8.40 8.01
C PRO A 48 11.77 9.18 8.93
N GLY A 49 10.47 8.87 8.85
CA GLY A 49 9.45 9.52 9.66
C GLY A 49 8.23 8.62 9.81
N ARG A 50 7.28 9.03 10.66
CA ARG A 50 5.99 8.36 10.74
C ARG A 50 5.21 8.62 9.44
N PRO A 51 4.77 7.58 8.71
CA PRO A 51 3.89 7.79 7.57
C PRO A 51 2.58 8.47 8.00
N PRO A 52 1.96 9.30 7.14
CA PRO A 52 2.26 9.52 5.72
C PRO A 52 3.41 10.50 5.45
N TYR A 53 3.94 11.15 6.48
CA TYR A 53 4.81 12.33 6.36
C TYR A 53 6.28 12.02 6.08
N ALA A 54 6.65 10.74 5.98
CA ALA A 54 8.02 10.35 5.66
C ALA A 54 8.37 10.75 4.22
N VAL A 55 9.51 11.42 4.06
CA VAL A 55 10.00 11.88 2.76
C VAL A 55 10.18 10.67 1.83
N GLY A 56 9.83 10.83 0.56
CA GLY A 56 9.96 9.78 -0.46
C GLY A 56 8.87 8.71 -0.45
N THR A 57 7.98 8.66 0.55
CA THR A 57 6.90 7.65 0.65
C THR A 57 5.99 7.68 -0.58
N MET A 58 5.66 8.86 -1.10
CA MET A 58 4.81 8.98 -2.28
C MET A 58 5.40 8.29 -3.52
N ALA A 59 6.72 8.44 -3.74
CA ALA A 59 7.39 7.82 -4.88
C ALA A 59 7.38 6.29 -4.78
N THR A 60 7.54 5.74 -3.57
CA THR A 60 7.47 4.29 -3.33
C THR A 60 6.05 3.75 -3.43
N CYS A 61 5.02 4.54 -3.06
CA CYS A 61 3.61 4.22 -3.30
C CYS A 61 3.32 4.01 -4.78
N PHE A 62 3.67 4.98 -5.64
CA PHE A 62 3.49 4.88 -7.10
C PHE A 62 4.22 3.67 -7.69
N ALA A 63 5.50 3.50 -7.35
CA ALA A 63 6.30 2.40 -7.88
C ALA A 63 5.70 1.04 -7.52
N ARG A 64 5.28 0.85 -6.27
CA ARG A 64 4.69 -0.42 -5.83
C ARG A 64 3.30 -0.65 -6.42
N ALA A 65 2.45 0.38 -6.44
CA ALA A 65 1.13 0.29 -7.06
C ALA A 65 1.22 -0.19 -8.53
N GLY A 66 2.14 0.40 -9.31
CA GLY A 66 2.40 -0.01 -10.69
C GLY A 66 2.90 -1.45 -10.80
N GLN A 67 3.80 -1.87 -9.90
CA GLN A 67 4.31 -3.25 -9.87
C GLN A 67 3.22 -4.28 -9.55
N ILE A 68 2.38 -4.02 -8.53
CA ILE A 68 1.28 -4.92 -8.16
C ILE A 68 0.26 -5.00 -9.30
N LYS A 69 -0.10 -3.87 -9.92
CA LYS A 69 -1.01 -3.85 -11.07
C LYS A 69 -0.47 -4.69 -12.23
N ALA A 70 0.80 -4.54 -12.57
CA ALA A 70 1.44 -5.33 -13.61
C ALA A 70 1.48 -6.84 -13.27
N GLU A 71 1.72 -7.21 -12.00
CA GLU A 71 1.74 -8.59 -11.56
C GLU A 71 0.34 -9.22 -11.55
N LEU A 72 -0.72 -8.48 -11.21
CA LEU A 72 -2.12 -8.91 -11.33
C LEU A 72 -2.49 -9.19 -12.80
N GLN A 73 -2.14 -8.27 -13.71
CA GLN A 73 -2.39 -8.44 -15.15
C GLN A 73 -1.63 -9.65 -15.70
N LYS A 74 -0.36 -9.80 -15.32
CA LYS A 74 0.47 -10.96 -15.72
C LYS A 74 -0.10 -12.29 -15.19
N ALA A 75 -0.73 -12.27 -14.02
CA ALA A 75 -1.42 -13.43 -13.46
C ALA A 75 -2.80 -13.69 -14.10
N GLY A 76 -3.21 -12.89 -15.09
CA GLY A 76 -4.46 -13.07 -15.83
C GLY A 76 -5.70 -12.54 -15.12
N VAL A 77 -5.55 -11.66 -14.12
CA VAL A 77 -6.71 -10.99 -13.48
C VAL A 77 -7.23 -9.90 -14.43
N PRO A 78 -8.44 -10.04 -14.99
CA PRO A 78 -8.98 -9.06 -15.92
C PRO A 78 -9.47 -7.80 -15.18
N ASP A 79 -9.64 -6.70 -15.91
CA ASP A 79 -10.33 -5.50 -15.46
C ASP A 79 -9.91 -4.93 -14.08
N VAL A 80 -8.61 -5.01 -13.78
CA VAL A 80 -8.00 -4.24 -12.69
C VAL A 80 -7.91 -2.78 -13.10
N VAL A 81 -8.81 -1.96 -12.55
CA VAL A 81 -8.95 -0.54 -12.88
C VAL A 81 -7.85 0.27 -12.20
N GLY A 82 -7.70 0.10 -10.90
CA GLY A 82 -6.75 0.86 -10.07
C GLY A 82 -6.03 -0.02 -9.07
N VAL A 83 -4.82 0.38 -8.71
CA VAL A 83 -4.10 -0.16 -7.54
C VAL A 83 -3.44 1.01 -6.84
N TRP A 84 -3.53 1.07 -5.53
CA TRP A 84 -2.81 2.04 -4.72
C TRP A 84 -2.20 1.36 -3.49
N SER A 85 -0.93 1.66 -3.20
CA SER A 85 -0.30 1.26 -1.94
C SER A 85 -0.24 2.48 -1.05
N HIS A 86 -1.05 2.50 0.00
CA HIS A 86 -1.28 3.71 0.78
C HIS A 86 -0.07 4.10 1.63
N GLU A 87 0.24 5.39 1.61
CA GLU A 87 1.31 6.01 2.38
C GLU A 87 1.09 5.85 3.89
N VAL A 88 -0.15 5.81 4.41
CA VAL A 88 -0.42 5.51 5.83
C VAL A 88 0.12 4.15 6.28
N GLY A 89 0.26 3.21 5.35
CA GLY A 89 0.88 1.90 5.56
C GLY A 89 2.37 1.86 5.23
N GLY A 90 3.02 3.01 5.12
CA GLY A 90 4.42 3.14 4.68
C GLY A 90 4.64 2.41 3.36
N HIS A 91 3.75 2.66 2.38
CA HIS A 91 3.69 2.04 1.05
C HIS A 91 3.65 0.51 1.02
N ARG A 92 3.58 -0.21 2.14
CA ARG A 92 3.65 -1.69 2.15
C ARG A 92 2.47 -2.35 2.84
N LEU A 93 2.06 -1.81 3.99
CA LEU A 93 1.14 -2.49 4.90
C LEU A 93 -0.30 -2.46 4.39
N LEU A 94 -0.68 -1.49 3.56
CA LEU A 94 -2.02 -1.34 3.01
C LEU A 94 -1.95 -1.20 1.48
N THR A 95 -2.63 -2.09 0.78
CA THR A 95 -2.85 -2.00 -0.67
C THR A 95 -4.34 -2.06 -0.97
N VAL A 96 -4.79 -1.20 -1.87
CA VAL A 96 -6.16 -1.18 -2.36
C VAL A 96 -6.14 -1.53 -3.85
N VAL A 97 -7.05 -2.39 -4.29
CA VAL A 97 -7.22 -2.80 -5.68
C VAL A 97 -8.65 -2.50 -6.08
N SER A 98 -8.84 -1.72 -7.14
CA SER A 98 -10.15 -1.50 -7.75
C SER A 98 -10.32 -2.39 -8.96
N ILE A 99 -11.47 -3.08 -9.04
CA ILE A 99 -11.81 -3.97 -10.13
C ILE A 99 -13.19 -3.63 -10.70
N ARG A 100 -13.37 -3.88 -11.99
CA ARG A 100 -14.72 -4.07 -12.54
C ARG A 100 -15.05 -5.55 -12.45
N GLN A 101 -15.98 -5.91 -11.56
CA GLN A 101 -16.32 -7.31 -11.33
C GLN A 101 -16.83 -8.01 -12.61
N ARG A 102 -16.33 -9.22 -12.88
CA ARG A 102 -16.62 -10.00 -14.10
C ARG A 102 -17.20 -11.39 -13.82
N TYR A 103 -16.97 -11.95 -12.64
CA TYR A 103 -17.39 -13.29 -12.25
C TYR A 103 -17.40 -13.43 -10.71
N PRO A 104 -18.17 -14.39 -10.15
CA PRO A 104 -18.13 -14.70 -8.72
C PRO A 104 -16.70 -15.05 -8.27
N GLY A 105 -16.23 -14.43 -7.20
CA GLY A 105 -14.88 -14.63 -6.67
C GLY A 105 -13.77 -13.79 -7.33
N HIS A 106 -14.10 -12.90 -8.28
CA HIS A 106 -13.12 -12.01 -8.91
C HIS A 106 -12.36 -11.16 -7.87
N ALA A 107 -13.07 -10.57 -6.91
CA ALA A 107 -12.47 -9.79 -5.83
C ALA A 107 -11.48 -10.60 -5.00
N ARG A 108 -11.87 -11.82 -4.60
CA ARG A 108 -11.01 -12.71 -3.81
C ARG A 108 -9.76 -13.15 -4.58
N GLN A 109 -9.88 -13.45 -5.88
CA GLN A 109 -8.72 -13.77 -6.72
C GLN A 109 -7.75 -12.58 -6.80
N ALA A 110 -8.27 -11.37 -7.06
CA ALA A 110 -7.46 -10.16 -7.10
C ALA A 110 -6.76 -9.91 -5.76
N ALA A 111 -7.48 -10.05 -4.64
CA ALA A 111 -6.93 -9.83 -3.31
C ALA A 111 -5.79 -10.81 -2.96
N LEU A 112 -5.99 -12.10 -3.24
CA LEU A 112 -4.99 -13.14 -2.98
C LEU A 112 -3.73 -12.90 -3.82
N ILE A 113 -3.87 -12.64 -5.11
CA ILE A 113 -2.72 -12.39 -5.98
C ILE A 113 -2.01 -11.09 -5.56
N ALA A 114 -2.74 -10.00 -5.30
CA ALA A 114 -2.14 -8.75 -4.84
C ALA A 114 -1.37 -8.93 -3.51
N SER A 115 -1.88 -9.78 -2.61
CA SER A 115 -1.20 -10.10 -1.35
C SER A 115 0.08 -10.92 -1.56
N PHE A 116 0.07 -11.93 -2.44
CA PHE A 116 1.17 -12.89 -2.58
C PHE A 116 2.11 -12.64 -3.77
N CYS A 117 1.78 -11.71 -4.66
CA CYS A 117 2.69 -11.28 -5.72
C CYS A 117 3.97 -10.69 -5.12
N ARG A 118 5.07 -10.72 -5.86
CA ARG A 118 6.40 -10.35 -5.33
C ARG A 118 6.42 -8.93 -4.77
N ALA A 119 5.68 -8.01 -5.40
CA ALA A 119 5.60 -6.62 -4.95
C ALA A 119 4.79 -6.45 -3.64
N GLY A 120 3.74 -7.26 -3.41
CA GLY A 120 2.90 -7.22 -2.21
C GLY A 120 3.32 -8.19 -1.09
N ALA A 121 4.11 -9.21 -1.42
CA ALA A 121 4.44 -10.31 -0.52
C ALA A 121 5.37 -9.93 0.63
N TYR A 122 6.18 -8.88 0.53
CA TYR A 122 7.01 -8.46 1.67
C TYR A 122 6.29 -7.40 2.51
N LEU A 123 6.04 -7.72 3.78
CA LEU A 123 5.41 -6.84 4.77
C LEU A 123 3.98 -6.38 4.43
N GLY A 124 3.31 -7.03 3.47
CA GLY A 124 1.87 -6.82 3.25
C GLY A 124 1.05 -7.21 4.48
N ARG A 125 0.00 -6.44 4.80
CA ARG A 125 -0.89 -6.72 5.94
C ARG A 125 -2.36 -6.65 5.56
N TYR A 126 -2.77 -5.60 4.87
CA TYR A 126 -4.13 -5.38 4.44
C TYR A 126 -4.16 -5.25 2.91
N VAL A 127 -5.01 -6.05 2.28
CA VAL A 127 -5.40 -5.86 0.89
C VAL A 127 -6.90 -5.64 0.85
N ILE A 128 -7.33 -4.51 0.34
CA ILE A 128 -8.75 -4.18 0.18
C ILE A 128 -9.07 -4.22 -1.30
N VAL A 129 -10.15 -4.89 -1.69
CA VAL A 129 -10.65 -4.89 -3.06
C VAL A 129 -11.98 -4.19 -3.13
N VAL A 130 -12.09 -3.22 -4.03
CA VAL A 130 -13.25 -2.34 -4.21
C VAL A 130 -13.73 -2.37 -5.66
N ASP A 131 -14.96 -1.92 -5.92
CA ASP A 131 -15.47 -1.75 -7.28
C ASP A 131 -14.77 -0.56 -8.01
N ASP A 132 -15.11 -0.39 -9.30
CA ASP A 132 -14.54 0.63 -10.18
C ASP A 132 -15.10 2.05 -9.99
N ASP A 133 -16.06 2.21 -9.09
CA ASP A 133 -16.60 3.51 -8.66
C ASP A 133 -15.82 4.14 -7.48
N ILE A 134 -14.86 3.42 -6.89
CA ILE A 134 -14.08 3.88 -5.73
C ILE A 134 -12.70 4.40 -6.16
N ASP A 135 -12.34 5.60 -5.73
CA ASP A 135 -10.97 6.12 -5.83
C ASP A 135 -10.06 5.42 -4.81
N VAL A 136 -9.19 4.55 -5.31
CA VAL A 136 -8.22 3.79 -4.51
C VAL A 136 -7.20 4.67 -3.77
N ALA A 137 -7.02 5.93 -4.19
CA ALA A 137 -6.10 6.88 -3.57
C ALA A 137 -6.74 7.71 -2.44
N ASP A 138 -8.07 7.68 -2.29
CA ASP A 138 -8.79 8.33 -1.19
C ASP A 138 -9.21 7.30 -0.14
N LEU A 139 -8.58 7.35 1.05
CA LEU A 139 -8.97 6.48 2.16
C LEU A 139 -10.42 6.65 2.58
N ASN A 140 -11.01 7.84 2.44
CA ASN A 140 -12.40 8.04 2.85
C ASN A 140 -13.34 7.24 1.93
N ASP A 141 -13.12 7.28 0.63
CA ASP A 141 -13.90 6.54 -0.36
C ASP A 141 -13.70 5.02 -0.20
N VAL A 142 -12.45 4.59 -0.01
CA VAL A 142 -12.12 3.18 0.28
C VAL A 142 -12.80 2.70 1.56
N MET A 143 -12.73 3.46 2.64
CA MET A 143 -13.33 3.06 3.91
C MET A 143 -14.85 3.15 3.87
N TRP A 144 -15.44 4.06 3.10
CA TRP A 144 -16.88 4.06 2.84
C TRP A 144 -17.32 2.76 2.15
N ALA A 145 -16.59 2.28 1.14
CA ALA A 145 -16.85 0.99 0.51
C ALA A 145 -16.75 -0.17 1.51
N VAL A 146 -15.70 -0.19 2.35
CA VAL A 146 -15.56 -1.19 3.41
C VAL A 146 -16.76 -1.18 4.36
N CYS A 147 -17.19 -0.01 4.83
CA CYS A 147 -18.28 0.12 5.80
C CYS A 147 -19.66 -0.21 5.22
N THR A 148 -19.87 -0.07 3.91
CA THR A 148 -21.19 -0.19 3.28
C THR A 148 -21.38 -1.43 2.41
N ARG A 149 -20.29 -2.10 2.02
CA ARG A 149 -20.32 -3.25 1.09
C ARG A 149 -19.72 -4.52 1.68
N SER A 150 -19.10 -4.44 2.87
CA SER A 150 -18.40 -5.55 3.51
C SER A 150 -19.13 -5.99 4.78
N ASP A 151 -19.41 -7.29 4.90
CA ASP A 151 -19.79 -7.92 6.17
C ASP A 151 -18.56 -8.64 6.75
N PRO A 152 -18.04 -8.26 7.93
CA PRO A 152 -16.75 -8.76 8.41
C PRO A 152 -16.60 -10.28 8.46
N ALA A 153 -17.67 -11.02 8.77
CA ALA A 153 -17.59 -12.47 8.90
C ALA A 153 -17.46 -13.18 7.55
N SER A 154 -18.03 -12.62 6.50
CA SER A 154 -18.07 -13.23 5.16
C SER A 154 -17.08 -12.60 4.17
N SER A 155 -16.78 -11.31 4.35
CA SER A 155 -15.97 -10.50 3.45
C SER A 155 -14.49 -10.39 3.85
N ILE A 156 -14.11 -10.75 5.09
CA ILE A 156 -12.71 -10.71 5.56
C ILE A 156 -12.16 -12.12 5.70
N GLU A 157 -11.04 -12.38 5.03
CA GLU A 157 -10.29 -13.62 5.19
C GLU A 157 -8.92 -13.33 5.83
N ILE A 158 -8.59 -14.09 6.88
CA ILE A 158 -7.32 -13.94 7.61
C ILE A 158 -6.37 -15.07 7.22
N ILE A 159 -5.32 -14.70 6.51
CA ILE A 159 -4.29 -15.63 6.06
C ILE A 159 -3.11 -15.54 7.02
N ARG A 160 -2.76 -16.67 7.65
CA ARG A 160 -1.77 -16.73 8.73
C ARG A 160 -0.41 -17.19 8.22
N ARG A 161 0.65 -16.85 8.98
CA ARG A 161 2.04 -17.26 8.72
C ARG A 161 2.56 -16.80 7.35
N CYS A 162 2.24 -15.57 6.97
CA CYS A 162 2.71 -14.95 5.74
C CYS A 162 4.07 -14.25 5.97
N TRP A 163 4.77 -13.97 4.86
CA TRP A 163 6.09 -13.34 4.90
C TRP A 163 6.04 -11.93 5.49
N SER A 164 6.84 -11.69 6.53
CA SER A 164 7.07 -10.40 7.16
C SER A 164 8.58 -10.11 7.26
N GLY A 165 8.97 -9.05 7.95
CA GLY A 165 10.34 -8.57 8.06
C GLY A 165 10.69 -8.14 9.49
N PRO A 166 11.98 -7.91 9.76
CA PRO A 166 12.46 -7.48 11.06
C PRO A 166 11.85 -6.13 11.50
N LEU A 167 11.50 -5.28 10.53
CA LEU A 167 10.98 -3.93 10.75
C LEU A 167 9.48 -3.88 11.11
N ASP A 168 8.76 -5.01 11.10
CA ASP A 168 7.34 -5.06 11.43
C ASP A 168 7.10 -4.78 12.93
N PRO A 169 6.53 -3.63 13.32
CA PRO A 169 6.44 -3.24 14.73
C PRO A 169 5.41 -4.06 15.52
N ALA A 170 4.48 -4.75 14.85
CA ALA A 170 3.41 -5.50 15.53
C ALA A 170 3.82 -6.91 15.96
N ILE A 171 5.03 -7.35 15.57
CA ILE A 171 5.54 -8.68 15.90
C ILE A 171 6.64 -8.54 16.96
N PRO A 172 6.56 -9.27 18.08
CA PRO A 172 7.64 -9.34 19.07
C PRO A 172 8.96 -9.80 18.45
N THR A 173 10.07 -9.34 19.01
CA THR A 173 11.42 -9.58 18.49
C THR A 173 11.73 -11.07 18.30
N GLU A 174 11.24 -11.94 19.19
CA GLU A 174 11.51 -13.38 19.18
C GLU A 174 10.72 -14.13 18.09
N ARG A 175 9.72 -13.47 17.48
CA ARG A 175 8.78 -14.06 16.50
C ARG A 175 8.84 -13.40 15.14
N LYS A 176 9.84 -12.55 14.88
CA LYS A 176 10.00 -11.82 13.61
C LYS A 176 10.06 -12.78 12.42
N GLY A 177 9.61 -12.27 11.27
CA GLY A 177 9.63 -12.99 9.99
C GLY A 177 8.27 -13.49 9.51
N LEU A 178 7.28 -13.64 10.41
CA LEU A 178 5.92 -14.08 10.05
C LEU A 178 4.84 -13.12 10.55
N ASN A 179 3.92 -12.71 9.68
CA ASN A 179 2.69 -11.99 10.06
C ASN A 179 1.43 -12.78 9.67
N SER A 180 0.28 -12.21 10.01
CA SER A 180 -1.00 -12.55 9.37
C SER A 180 -1.45 -11.38 8.51
N ARG A 181 -2.31 -11.67 7.53
CA ARG A 181 -2.86 -10.70 6.59
C ARG A 181 -4.36 -10.79 6.55
N ALA A 182 -5.00 -9.66 6.38
CA ALA A 182 -6.42 -9.61 6.06
C ALA A 182 -6.56 -9.21 4.60
N ILE A 183 -7.31 -10.02 3.85
CA ILE A 183 -7.91 -9.58 2.60
C ILE A 183 -9.35 -9.17 2.90
N ILE A 184 -9.78 -8.03 2.36
CA ILE A 184 -11.10 -7.45 2.60
C ILE A 184 -11.77 -7.28 1.25
N ASP A 185 -12.87 -8.01 1.05
CA ASP A 185 -13.77 -7.79 -0.08
C ASP A 185 -14.74 -6.66 0.30
N ALA A 186 -14.55 -5.50 -0.33
CA ALA A 186 -15.39 -4.33 -0.20
C ALA A 186 -16.07 -3.99 -1.53
N CYS A 187 -16.25 -4.99 -2.39
CA CYS A 187 -17.09 -4.87 -3.58
C CYS A 187 -18.56 -5.12 -3.22
N ARG A 188 -19.49 -4.57 -4.02
CA ARG A 188 -20.90 -4.97 -3.95
C ARG A 188 -20.98 -6.49 -4.20
N PRO A 189 -21.69 -7.27 -3.37
CA PRO A 189 -21.74 -8.73 -3.52
C PRO A 189 -22.15 -9.14 -4.92
N TYR A 190 -21.34 -9.98 -5.56
CA TYR A 190 -21.48 -10.29 -6.99
C TYR A 190 -22.83 -10.94 -7.32
N GLU A 191 -23.30 -11.81 -6.44
CA GLU A 191 -24.48 -12.66 -6.60
C GLU A 191 -25.78 -11.87 -6.78
N TRP A 192 -25.86 -10.67 -6.18
CA TRP A 192 -27.03 -9.80 -6.24
C TRP A 192 -26.66 -8.34 -6.58
N ARG A 193 -25.51 -8.15 -7.24
CA ARG A 193 -24.96 -6.82 -7.58
C ARG A 193 -25.93 -5.94 -8.37
N SER A 194 -26.76 -6.55 -9.23
CA SER A 194 -27.77 -5.85 -10.03
C SER A 194 -28.94 -5.31 -9.21
N GLU A 195 -29.16 -5.85 -8.01
CA GLU A 195 -30.20 -5.43 -7.06
C GLU A 195 -29.62 -4.58 -5.92
N PHE A 196 -28.29 -4.39 -5.90
CA PHE A 196 -27.63 -3.59 -4.89
C PHE A 196 -28.05 -2.12 -5.01
N PRO A 197 -28.37 -1.42 -3.90
CA PRO A 197 -28.82 -0.04 -3.96
C PRO A 197 -27.86 0.89 -4.72
N ASP A 198 -28.44 1.80 -5.50
CA ASP A 198 -27.66 2.81 -6.21
C ASP A 198 -26.95 3.75 -5.24
N VAL A 199 -25.78 4.22 -5.67
CA VAL A 199 -25.02 5.22 -4.94
C VAL A 199 -25.71 6.56 -5.12
N VAL A 200 -25.94 7.26 -4.01
CA VAL A 200 -26.44 8.62 -4.03
C VAL A 200 -25.30 9.53 -4.46
N ASP A 201 -25.37 10.03 -5.68
CA ASP A 201 -24.35 10.92 -6.22
C ASP A 201 -24.95 11.90 -7.24
N VAL A 202 -24.19 12.95 -7.53
CA VAL A 202 -24.50 13.94 -8.55
C VAL A 202 -24.10 13.39 -9.92
N GLU A 203 -24.92 13.63 -10.94
CA GLU A 203 -24.58 13.26 -12.32
C GLU A 203 -23.20 13.80 -12.73
N GLU A 204 -22.41 12.97 -13.40
CA GLU A 204 -21.05 13.29 -13.82
C GLU A 204 -20.96 14.56 -14.68
N LYS A 205 -22.01 14.80 -15.48
CA LYS A 205 -22.14 16.02 -16.28
C LYS A 205 -22.21 17.26 -15.38
N LEU A 206 -23.06 17.23 -14.36
CA LEU A 206 -23.24 18.35 -13.44
C LEU A 206 -21.98 18.57 -12.58
N LYS A 207 -21.29 17.51 -12.16
CA LYS A 207 -19.98 17.63 -11.49
C LYS A 207 -18.96 18.39 -12.33
N LYS A 208 -18.86 18.06 -13.63
CA LYS A 208 -17.98 18.74 -14.59
C LYS A 208 -18.36 20.21 -14.76
N GLU A 209 -19.64 20.51 -14.99
CA GLU A 209 -20.13 21.89 -15.11
C GLU A 209 -19.84 22.73 -13.86
N VAL A 210 -20.02 22.15 -12.67
CA VAL A 210 -19.70 22.80 -11.39
C VAL A 210 -18.20 23.04 -11.25
N ASN A 211 -17.36 22.06 -11.55
CA ASN A 211 -15.90 22.21 -11.49
C ASN A 211 -15.36 23.19 -12.53
N GLU A 212 -15.91 23.24 -13.74
CA GLU A 212 -15.53 24.24 -14.75
C GLU A 212 -15.90 25.66 -14.29
N LYS A 213 -17.09 25.81 -13.70
CA LYS A 213 -17.59 27.12 -13.26
C LYS A 213 -16.93 27.61 -11.97
N TRP A 214 -16.66 26.71 -11.03
CA TRP A 214 -16.28 27.06 -9.65
C TRP A 214 -15.01 26.38 -9.16
N GLY A 215 -14.37 25.50 -9.91
CA GLY A 215 -13.24 24.68 -9.44
C GLY A 215 -12.11 25.50 -8.81
N GLY A 216 -11.83 26.70 -9.33
CA GLY A 216 -10.85 27.62 -8.73
C GLY A 216 -11.20 28.17 -7.35
N LEU A 217 -12.47 28.09 -6.92
CA LEU A 217 -12.95 28.50 -5.60
C LEU A 217 -13.17 27.32 -4.65
N VAL A 218 -13.37 26.10 -5.17
CA VAL A 218 -13.71 24.90 -4.38
C VAL A 218 -12.49 23.96 -4.21
N SER A 219 -11.42 24.17 -4.98
CA SER A 219 -10.16 23.42 -4.83
C SER A 219 -9.26 24.10 -3.80
N SER A 220 -9.50 23.85 -2.51
CA SER A 220 -8.58 24.16 -1.41
C SER A 220 -8.35 22.94 -0.53
#